data_AF-A0A2T7QA87-F1
#
_entry.id   AF-A0A2T7QA87-F1
#
_cell.length_a   1.000
_cell.length_b   1.000
_cell.length_c   1.000
_cell.angle_alpha   90.00
_cell.angle_beta   90.00
_cell.angle_gamma   90.00
#
_symmetry.space_group_name_H-M   'P 1'
#
loop_
_entity.id
_entity.type
_entity.pdbx_description
1 polymer ?
#
loop_
_entity_poly.entity_id
_entity_poly.type
_entity_poly.pdbx_seq_one_letter_code
_entity_poly.pdbx_strand_id
1 'polypeptide(L)'
;MSHRHTQIILADIFLLTALPVLSVIAEHQFHHTDVNTILVGRWFIFWTVGIRLLVAGFTQVITAHRQGNTILLRGDPNGDTRKIIGLVKILLAGLGFLCMINNEWSLLAAITVGLYIGLAGFQHDFKKPITWEDWIYMIYDLLVFLMITCCLVF
;
A
#
# COMPACT_ATOMS: atom_id res chain seq x y z
N MET A 1 9.57 -23.45 6.26
CA MET A 1 9.61 -22.00 6.01
C MET A 1 9.89 -21.83 4.51
N SER A 2 8.92 -21.35 3.73
CA SER A 2 9.07 -21.32 2.27
C SER A 2 9.80 -20.04 1.86
N HIS A 3 10.98 -20.17 1.26
CA HIS A 3 11.83 -19.08 0.73
C HIS A 3 11.06 -18.00 -0.04
N ARG A 4 9.91 -18.36 -0.61
CA ARG A 4 9.04 -17.50 -1.40
C ARG A 4 8.39 -16.36 -0.60
N HIS A 5 8.04 -16.59 0.68
CA HIS A 5 7.37 -15.55 1.49
C HIS A 5 8.34 -14.42 1.87
N THR A 6 9.55 -14.77 2.30
CA THR A 6 10.60 -13.81 2.65
C THR A 6 11.03 -12.97 1.44
N GLN A 7 11.08 -13.56 0.24
CA GLN A 7 11.38 -12.82 -0.98
C GLN A 7 10.32 -11.77 -1.34
N ILE A 8 9.04 -12.10 -1.12
CA ILE A 8 7.94 -11.16 -1.38
C ILE A 8 7.99 -9.99 -0.39
N ILE A 9 8.27 -10.26 0.89
CA ILE A 9 8.42 -9.22 1.92
C ILE A 9 9.55 -8.25 1.56
N LEU A 10 10.72 -8.80 1.19
CA LEU A 10 11.88 -7.98 0.83
C LEU A 10 11.62 -7.17 -0.44
N ALA A 11 10.94 -7.76 -1.43
CA ALA A 11 10.55 -7.05 -2.65
C ALA A 11 9.58 -5.91 -2.36
N ASP A 12 8.58 -6.12 -1.49
CA ASP A 12 7.64 -5.08 -1.08
C ASP A 12 8.38 -3.94 -0.36
N ILE A 13 9.20 -4.24 0.66
CA ILE A 13 9.94 -3.22 1.39
C ILE A 13 10.85 -2.41 0.45
N PHE A 14 11.58 -3.10 -0.44
CA PHE A 14 12.44 -2.47 -1.43
C PHE A 14 11.65 -1.58 -2.39
N LEU A 15 10.52 -2.06 -2.90
CA LEU A 15 9.63 -1.30 -3.79
C LEU A 15 9.16 0.01 -3.11
N LEU A 16 8.95 -0.04 -1.80
CA LEU A 16 8.29 1.02 -1.04
C LEU A 16 9.24 2.04 -0.42
N THR A 17 10.53 1.73 -0.31
CA THR A 17 11.53 2.68 0.23
C THR A 17 12.55 3.10 -0.82
N ALA A 18 13.07 2.18 -1.62
CA ALA A 18 14.12 2.52 -2.57
C ALA A 18 13.57 3.37 -3.73
N LEU A 19 12.43 2.98 -4.32
CA LEU A 19 11.88 3.70 -5.48
C LEU A 19 11.36 5.10 -5.16
N PRO A 20 10.58 5.37 -4.11
CA PRO A 20 10.18 6.75 -3.82
C PRO A 20 11.37 7.65 -3.52
N VAL A 21 12.39 7.16 -2.82
CA VAL A 21 13.62 7.91 -2.57
C VAL A 21 14.36 8.22 -3.88
N LEU A 22 14.51 7.23 -4.76
CA LEU A 22 15.10 7.44 -6.08
C LEU A 22 14.28 8.43 -6.92
N SER A 23 12.95 8.39 -6.87
CA SER A 23 12.08 9.34 -7.58
C SER A 23 12.26 10.77 -7.07
N VAL A 24 12.36 10.98 -5.76
CA VAL A 24 12.65 12.32 -5.18
C VAL A 24 14.02 12.82 -5.62
N ILE A 25 15.05 11.96 -5.58
CA ILE A 25 16.40 12.33 -6.03
C ILE A 25 16.39 12.67 -7.53
N ALA A 26 15.74 11.85 -8.35
CA ALA A 26 15.64 12.09 -9.78
C ALA A 26 14.95 13.42 -10.07
N GLU A 27 13.82 13.71 -9.43
CA GLU A 27 13.10 14.97 -9.70
C GLU A 27 13.90 16.20 -9.26
N HIS A 28 14.61 16.13 -8.14
CA HIS A 28 15.53 17.19 -7.73
C HIS A 28 16.66 17.40 -8.75
N GLN A 29 17.22 16.32 -9.31
CA GLN A 29 18.34 16.39 -10.26
C GLN A 29 17.89 16.87 -11.66
N PHE A 30 16.74 16.42 -12.15
CA PHE A 30 16.28 16.72 -13.51
C PHE A 30 15.44 18.00 -13.62
N HIS A 31 14.69 18.35 -12.58
CA HIS A 31 13.78 19.50 -12.61
C HIS A 31 14.22 20.65 -11.71
N HIS A 32 15.33 20.51 -10.98
CA HIS A 32 15.85 21.50 -10.02
C HIS A 32 14.80 21.97 -9.00
N THR A 33 13.83 21.11 -8.70
CA THR A 33 12.78 21.38 -7.71
C THR A 33 13.38 21.24 -6.32
N ASP A 34 13.16 22.22 -5.45
CA ASP A 34 13.56 22.13 -4.06
C ASP A 34 12.97 20.90 -3.38
N VAL A 35 13.78 20.22 -2.56
CA VAL A 35 13.31 19.07 -1.77
C VAL A 35 12.43 19.59 -0.65
N ASN A 36 11.14 19.71 -0.94
CA ASN A 36 10.10 20.08 0.02
C ASN A 36 9.31 18.83 0.47
N THR A 37 8.77 18.86 1.67
CA THR A 37 7.88 17.85 2.27
C THR A 37 6.76 17.43 1.32
N ILE A 38 6.21 18.37 0.55
CA ILE A 38 5.17 18.11 -0.45
C ILE A 38 5.66 17.18 -1.58
N LEU A 39 6.88 17.41 -2.09
CA LEU A 39 7.48 16.59 -3.14
C LEU A 39 7.73 15.16 -2.65
N VAL A 40 8.27 15.05 -1.43
CA VAL A 40 8.50 13.77 -0.76
C VAL A 40 7.17 13.04 -0.56
N GLY A 41 6.20 13.70 0.07
CA GLY A 41 4.87 13.14 0.32
C GLY A 41 4.20 12.65 -0.96
N ARG A 42 4.26 13.41 -2.05
CA ARG A 42 3.68 13.03 -3.34
C ARG A 42 4.25 11.72 -3.88
N TRP A 43 5.56 11.55 -3.90
CA TRP A 43 6.19 10.33 -4.38
C TRP A 43 5.93 9.13 -3.47
N PHE A 44 5.97 9.33 -2.16
CA PHE A 44 5.64 8.28 -1.21
C PHE A 44 4.18 7.83 -1.30
N ILE A 45 3.24 8.76 -1.49
CA ILE A 45 1.83 8.44 -1.73
C ILE A 45 1.70 7.67 -3.05
N PHE A 46 2.31 8.12 -4.12
CA PHE A 46 2.22 7.42 -5.40
C PHE A 46 2.73 5.96 -5.32
N TRP A 47 3.88 5.72 -4.69
CA TRP A 47 4.43 4.38 -4.56
C TRP A 47 3.63 3.51 -3.58
N THR A 48 3.29 4.06 -2.42
CA THR A 48 2.69 3.30 -1.32
C THR A 48 1.17 3.15 -1.45
N VAL A 49 0.49 4.20 -1.90
CA VAL A 49 -0.95 4.20 -2.14
C VAL A 49 -1.26 3.73 -3.56
N GLY A 50 -0.57 4.27 -4.56
CA GLY A 50 -0.80 3.91 -5.96
C GLY A 50 -0.32 2.51 -6.27
N ILE A 51 0.98 2.32 -6.46
CA ILE A 51 1.53 1.06 -6.97
C ILE A 51 1.27 -0.13 -6.03
N ARG A 52 1.53 0.01 -4.73
CA ARG A 52 1.37 -1.10 -3.77
C ARG A 52 -0.07 -1.60 -3.69
N LEU A 53 -1.05 -0.71 -3.50
CA LEU A 53 -2.45 -1.13 -3.39
C LEU A 53 -2.96 -1.66 -4.72
N LEU A 54 -2.46 -1.16 -5.85
CA LEU A 54 -2.80 -1.68 -7.16
C LEU A 54 -2.34 -3.14 -7.31
N VAL A 55 -1.05 -3.41 -7.06
CA VAL A 55 -0.46 -4.75 -7.15
C VAL A 55 -1.12 -5.71 -6.16
N ALA A 56 -1.28 -5.28 -4.90
CA ALA A 56 -1.95 -6.08 -3.88
C ALA A 56 -3.42 -6.36 -4.24
N GLY A 57 -4.14 -5.36 -4.76
CA GLY A 57 -5.53 -5.48 -5.17
C GLY A 57 -5.70 -6.45 -6.33
N PHE A 58 -4.91 -6.33 -7.40
CA PHE A 58 -4.92 -7.28 -8.52
C PHE A 58 -4.57 -8.70 -8.07
N THR A 59 -3.55 -8.84 -7.22
CA THR A 59 -3.14 -10.15 -6.69
C THR A 59 -4.28 -10.78 -5.89
N GLN A 60 -4.99 -10.00 -5.06
CA GLN A 60 -6.13 -10.49 -4.28
C GLN A 60 -7.32 -10.87 -5.17
N VAL A 61 -7.65 -10.07 -6.18
CA VAL A 61 -8.74 -10.37 -7.13
C VAL A 61 -8.43 -11.63 -7.95
N ILE A 62 -7.22 -11.73 -8.51
CA ILE A 62 -6.79 -12.89 -9.31
C ILE A 62 -6.73 -14.15 -8.44
N THR A 63 -6.18 -14.04 -7.23
CA THR A 63 -6.09 -15.19 -6.31
C THR A 63 -7.46 -15.64 -5.86
N ALA A 64 -8.38 -14.72 -5.53
CA ALA A 64 -9.75 -15.06 -5.20
C ALA A 64 -10.46 -15.74 -6.37
N HIS A 65 -10.24 -15.28 -7.61
CA HIS A 65 -10.77 -15.94 -8.81
C HIS A 65 -10.24 -17.36 -8.99
N ARG A 66 -8.92 -17.57 -8.83
CA ARG A 66 -8.29 -18.90 -8.93
C ARG A 66 -8.78 -19.83 -7.82
N GLN A 67 -8.96 -19.32 -6.61
CA GLN A 67 -9.48 -20.07 -5.49
C GLN A 67 -10.96 -20.40 -5.70
N GLY A 68 -11.77 -19.50 -6.24
CA GLY A 68 -13.19 -19.71 -6.58
C GLY A 68 -13.49 -21.05 -7.26
N ASN A 69 -12.66 -21.47 -8.23
CA ASN A 69 -12.82 -22.77 -8.91
C ASN A 69 -12.52 -24.00 -8.04
N THR A 70 -11.83 -23.84 -6.90
CA THR A 70 -11.52 -24.92 -5.94
C THR A 70 -12.38 -24.88 -4.67
N ILE A 71 -12.85 -23.70 -4.24
CA ILE A 71 -13.76 -23.52 -3.07
C ILE A 71 -15.25 -23.57 -3.43
N LEU A 72 -15.65 -23.51 -4.71
CA LEU A 72 -17.04 -23.76 -5.12
C LEU A 72 -17.54 -25.18 -4.71
N LEU A 73 -16.63 -26.13 -4.51
CA LEU A 73 -16.94 -27.46 -3.96
C LEU A 73 -17.14 -27.47 -2.42
N ARG A 74 -16.84 -26.36 -1.72
CA ARG A 74 -16.84 -26.29 -0.25
C ARG A 74 -17.66 -25.16 0.35
N GLY A 75 -18.22 -24.24 -0.45
CA GLY A 75 -19.09 -23.17 0.03
C GLY A 75 -18.42 -22.23 1.04
N ASP A 76 -17.23 -21.72 0.72
CA ASP A 76 -16.51 -20.79 1.61
C ASP A 76 -16.92 -19.32 1.32
N PRO A 77 -17.62 -18.63 2.24
CA PRO A 77 -18.03 -17.23 2.08
C PRO A 77 -16.84 -16.23 2.04
N ASN A 78 -15.63 -16.65 2.41
CA ASN A 78 -14.47 -15.73 2.50
C ASN A 78 -13.84 -15.38 1.15
N GLY A 79 -14.10 -16.17 0.08
CA GLY A 79 -13.58 -15.91 -1.26
C GLY A 79 -14.09 -14.59 -1.84
N ASP A 80 -15.38 -14.32 -1.65
CA ASP A 80 -16.04 -13.09 -2.10
C ASP A 80 -15.54 -11.87 -1.31
N THR A 81 -15.31 -12.01 -0.01
CA THR A 81 -14.76 -10.93 0.82
C THR A 81 -13.36 -10.51 0.38
N ARG A 82 -12.46 -11.46 0.08
CA ARG A 82 -11.09 -11.15 -0.41
C ARG A 82 -11.12 -10.41 -1.74
N LYS A 83 -12.03 -10.78 -2.64
CA LYS A 83 -12.22 -10.09 -3.92
C LYS A 83 -12.69 -8.65 -3.72
N ILE A 84 -13.66 -8.42 -2.85
CA ILE A 84 -14.16 -7.06 -2.54
C ILE A 84 -13.05 -6.19 -1.95
N ILE A 85 -12.28 -6.72 -0.99
CA ILE A 85 -11.12 -6.00 -0.42
C ILE A 85 -10.10 -5.68 -1.51
N GLY A 86 -9.82 -6.62 -2.42
CA GLY A 86 -8.94 -6.41 -3.55
C GLY A 86 -9.42 -5.30 -4.49
N LEU A 87 -10.72 -5.24 -4.80
CA LEU A 87 -11.32 -4.17 -5.61
C LEU A 87 -11.24 -2.81 -4.91
N VAL A 88 -11.49 -2.75 -3.60
CA VAL A 88 -11.33 -1.51 -2.81
C VAL A 88 -9.88 -1.01 -2.89
N LYS A 89 -8.89 -1.90 -2.78
CA LYS A 89 -7.47 -1.51 -2.93
C LYS A 89 -7.16 -0.94 -4.32
N ILE A 90 -7.72 -1.50 -5.38
CA ILE A 90 -7.56 -0.97 -6.76
C ILE A 90 -8.18 0.43 -6.87
N LEU A 91 -9.36 0.65 -6.28
CA LEU A 91 -10.00 1.97 -6.28
C LEU A 91 -9.17 3.00 -5.50
N LEU A 92 -8.68 2.62 -4.32
CA LEU A 92 -7.80 3.47 -3.50
C LEU A 92 -6.48 3.79 -4.20
N ALA A 93 -5.93 2.83 -4.96
CA ALA A 93 -4.74 3.07 -5.77
C ALA A 93 -4.94 4.21 -6.77
N GLY A 94 -6.15 4.34 -7.33
CA GLY A 94 -6.51 5.44 -8.21
C GLY A 94 -6.25 6.82 -7.58
N LEU A 95 -6.47 7.00 -6.28
CA LEU A 95 -6.15 8.25 -5.58
C LEU A 95 -4.64 8.55 -5.60
N GLY A 96 -3.80 7.52 -5.45
CA GLY A 96 -2.34 7.67 -5.54
C GLY A 96 -1.87 8.12 -6.92
N PHE A 97 -2.53 7.68 -8.00
CA PHE A 97 -2.26 8.17 -9.36
C PHE A 97 -2.77 9.59 -9.59
N LEU A 98 -3.93 9.96 -9.04
CA LEU A 98 -4.47 11.32 -9.15
C LEU A 98 -3.54 12.36 -8.50
N CYS A 99 -2.81 11.99 -7.45
CA CYS A 99 -1.80 12.84 -6.82
C CYS A 99 -0.64 13.23 -7.75
N MET A 100 -0.35 12.44 -8.78
CA MET A 100 0.65 12.77 -9.79
C MET A 100 0.15 13.80 -10.82
N ILE A 101 -1.17 13.88 -11.00
CA ILE A 101 -1.79 14.81 -11.94
C ILE A 101 -2.00 16.17 -11.27
N ASN A 102 -2.47 16.17 -10.02
CA ASN A 102 -2.68 17.40 -9.26
C ASN A 102 -2.39 17.14 -7.77
N ASN A 103 -1.52 17.98 -7.20
CA ASN A 103 -1.13 17.92 -5.79
C ASN A 103 -2.30 18.10 -4.82
N GLU A 104 -3.41 18.74 -5.23
CA GLU A 104 -4.60 18.92 -4.38
C GLU A 104 -5.24 17.59 -3.95
N TRP A 105 -5.06 16.53 -4.75
CA TRP A 105 -5.54 15.19 -4.40
C TRP A 105 -4.72 14.53 -3.29
N SER A 106 -3.52 15.04 -2.99
CA SER A 106 -2.61 14.46 -2.00
C SER A 106 -3.22 14.46 -0.61
N LEU A 107 -3.89 15.55 -0.22
CA LEU A 107 -4.57 15.64 1.07
C LEU A 107 -5.69 14.59 1.19
N LEU A 108 -6.53 14.48 0.16
CA LEU A 108 -7.63 13.52 0.14
C LEU A 108 -7.13 12.07 0.14
N ALA A 109 -6.08 11.79 -0.63
CA ALA A 109 -5.43 10.49 -0.68
C ALA A 109 -4.84 10.11 0.68
N ALA A 110 -4.20 11.04 1.37
CA ALA A 110 -3.60 10.78 2.68
C ALA A 110 -4.62 10.57 3.79
N ILE A 111 -5.71 11.34 3.81
CA ILE A 111 -6.78 11.10 4.77
C ILE A 111 -7.40 9.74 4.49
N THR A 112 -7.83 9.49 3.25
CA THR A 112 -8.57 8.28 2.90
C THR A 112 -7.71 7.02 3.07
N VAL A 113 -6.52 7.04 2.48
CA VAL A 113 -5.64 5.87 2.43
C VAL A 113 -4.79 5.75 3.68
N GLY A 114 -4.37 6.87 4.28
CA GLY A 114 -3.76 6.85 5.60
C GLY A 114 -4.69 6.21 6.62
N LEU A 115 -5.96 6.63 6.70
CA LEU A 115 -6.93 5.98 7.60
C LEU A 115 -7.11 4.49 7.27
N TYR A 116 -7.21 4.12 5.98
CA TYR A 116 -7.32 2.72 5.58
C TYR A 116 -6.13 1.87 6.05
N ILE A 117 -4.89 2.33 5.80
CA ILE A 117 -3.66 1.62 6.17
C ILE A 117 -3.47 1.62 7.70
N GLY A 118 -3.74 2.74 8.37
CA GLY A 118 -3.67 2.84 9.82
C GLY A 118 -4.64 1.88 10.52
N LEU A 119 -5.89 1.85 10.07
CA LEU A 119 -6.89 0.88 10.56
C LEU A 119 -6.48 -0.57 10.26
N ALA A 120 -5.90 -0.84 9.09
CA ALA A 120 -5.39 -2.17 8.76
C ALA A 120 -4.22 -2.60 9.67
N GLY A 121 -3.33 -1.67 10.03
CA GLY A 121 -2.28 -1.88 11.03
C GLY A 121 -2.86 -2.22 12.41
N PHE A 122 -3.80 -1.41 12.91
CA PHE A 122 -4.46 -1.66 14.19
C PHE A 122 -5.29 -2.93 14.23
N GLN A 123 -5.85 -3.39 13.10
CA GLN A 123 -6.58 -4.66 13.04
C GLN A 123 -5.70 -5.87 13.39
N HIS A 124 -4.37 -5.76 13.25
CA HIS A 124 -3.45 -6.80 13.66
C HIS A 124 -3.30 -6.90 15.19
N ASP A 125 -3.52 -5.82 15.93
CA ASP A 125 -3.56 -5.88 17.41
C ASP A 125 -4.77 -6.69 17.91
N PHE A 126 -5.88 -6.69 17.16
CA PHE A 126 -7.07 -7.46 17.48
C PHE A 126 -7.00 -8.93 17.03
N LYS A 127 -6.12 -9.26 16.07
CA LYS A 127 -5.84 -10.62 15.63
C LYS A 127 -4.38 -10.95 15.96
N LYS A 128 -4.14 -11.56 17.13
CA LYS A 128 -2.78 -11.94 17.59
C LYS A 128 -1.90 -12.38 16.41
N PRO A 129 -0.82 -11.64 16.09
CA PRO A 129 0.08 -12.01 14.99
C PRO A 129 0.63 -13.41 15.24
N ILE A 130 0.45 -14.30 14.27
CA ILE A 130 0.78 -15.71 14.40
C ILE A 130 2.27 -15.93 14.07
N THR A 131 2.86 -15.03 13.27
CA THR A 131 4.24 -15.14 12.78
C THR A 131 5.03 -13.84 12.90
N TRP A 132 6.37 -13.95 12.80
CA TRP A 132 7.29 -12.81 12.78
C TRP A 132 7.10 -11.92 11.53
N GLU A 133 6.68 -12.52 10.42
CA GLU A 133 6.39 -11.81 9.16
C GLU A 133 5.20 -10.86 9.33
N ASP A 134 4.16 -11.32 10.03
CA ASP A 134 2.97 -10.52 10.34
C ASP A 134 3.31 -9.25 11.15
N TRP A 135 4.24 -9.36 12.09
CA TRP A 135 4.76 -8.22 12.86
C TRP A 135 5.45 -7.17 11.98
N ILE A 136 6.28 -7.63 11.03
CA ILE A 136 7.00 -6.73 10.11
C ILE A 136 5.99 -5.96 9.26
N TYR A 137 4.97 -6.64 8.72
CA TYR A 137 3.92 -5.99 7.93
C TYR A 137 3.13 -4.95 8.74
N MET A 138 2.79 -5.26 9.99
CA MET A 138 2.06 -4.34 10.86
C MET A 138 2.87 -3.07 11.15
N ILE A 139 4.13 -3.21 11.57
CA ILE A 139 5.01 -2.07 11.85
C ILE A 139 5.18 -1.22 10.60
N TYR A 140 5.33 -1.87 9.45
CA TYR A 140 5.49 -1.19 8.18
C TYR A 140 4.25 -0.36 7.82
N ASP A 141 3.05 -0.92 7.96
CA ASP A 141 1.79 -0.20 7.67
C ASP A 141 1.59 0.98 8.63
N LEU A 142 1.94 0.84 9.91
CA LEU A 142 1.93 1.94 10.88
C LEU A 142 2.94 3.05 10.56
N LEU A 143 4.15 2.69 10.13
CA LEU A 143 5.17 3.67 9.71
C LEU A 143 4.72 4.44 8.47
N VAL A 144 4.15 3.74 7.49
CA VAL A 144 3.58 4.36 6.28
C VAL A 144 2.46 5.33 6.64
N PHE A 145 1.55 4.92 7.53
CA PHE A 145 0.47 5.77 8.01
C PHE A 145 1.04 7.07 8.62
N LEU A 146 1.97 6.94 9.56
CA LEU A 146 2.58 8.09 10.24
C LEU A 146 3.33 9.00 9.26
N MET A 147 4.06 8.43 8.31
CA MET A 147 4.80 9.17 7.28
C MET A 147 3.85 9.97 6.37
N ILE A 148 2.78 9.35 5.86
CA ILE A 148 1.80 10.01 4.99
C ILE A 148 1.07 11.13 5.76
N THR A 149 0.70 10.89 7.02
CA THR A 149 0.07 11.91 7.86
C THR A 149 1.03 13.07 8.15
N CYS A 150 2.28 12.79 8.50
CA CYS A 150 3.27 13.82 8.81
C CYS A 150 3.63 14.66 7.57
N CYS A 151 3.78 14.03 6.39
CA CYS A 151 4.16 14.75 5.16
C CYS A 151 3.09 15.70 4.61
N LEU A 152 1.84 15.63 5.07
CA LEU A 152 0.73 16.46 4.55
C LEU A 152 0.11 17.41 5.57
N VAL A 153 0.56 17.35 6.82
CA VAL A 153 0.19 18.34 7.84
C VAL A 153 1.05 19.62 7.74
N PHE A 154 2.05 19.64 6.85
CA PHE A 154 2.97 20.77 6.59
C PHE A 154 3.05 21.11 5.10
#